data_AF-A0A923J2B3-F1
#
_entry.id   AF-A0A923J2B3-F1
#
_cell.length_a   1.000
_cell.length_b   1.000
_cell.length_c   1.000
_cell.angle_alpha   90.00
_cell.angle_beta   90.00
_cell.angle_gamma   90.00
#
_symmetry.space_group_name_H-M   'P 1'
#
loop_
_entity.id
_entity.type
_entity.pdbx_description
1 polymer ?
#
loop_
_entity_poly.entity_id
_entity_poly.type
_entity_poly.pdbx_seq_one_letter_code
_entity_poly.pdbx_strand_id
1 'polypeptide(L)'
;MPMKPLKPCRYPGCPELTKNKYCDKHKNLHRNKRESAGRRGYDSRWNKMRKIFLKNNPICVECKKQGRITKATVVDHIIPHRGDYKLFWDESNWQSLCKSCHDKKTMTEDRYQEFKY
;
A
#
# COMPACT_ATOMS: atom_id res chain seq x y z
N MET A 1 5.38 39.63 -12.12
CA MET A 1 4.41 38.75 -11.43
C MET A 1 4.82 38.60 -9.97
N PRO A 2 3.94 38.79 -8.98
CA PRO A 2 4.29 38.65 -7.57
C PRO A 2 4.61 37.19 -7.22
N MET A 3 5.68 36.97 -6.45
CA MET A 3 6.09 35.66 -5.96
C MET A 3 5.28 35.26 -4.72
N LYS A 4 5.01 33.96 -4.58
CA LYS A 4 4.32 33.43 -3.40
C LYS A 4 5.19 33.65 -2.15
N PRO A 5 4.63 34.17 -1.04
CA PRO A 5 5.38 34.36 0.21
C PRO A 5 5.83 33.02 0.80
N LEU A 6 6.92 33.06 1.55
CA LEU A 6 7.41 31.90 2.30
C LEU A 6 6.45 31.59 3.46
N LYS A 7 6.36 30.30 3.82
CA LYS A 7 5.50 29.82 4.92
C LYS A 7 6.32 29.12 5.99
N PRO A 8 5.86 29.09 7.25
CA PRO A 8 6.54 28.37 8.33
C PRO A 8 6.69 26.88 8.02
N CYS A 9 7.82 26.31 8.43
CA CYS A 9 8.05 24.87 8.42
C CYS A 9 7.02 24.13 9.30
N ARG A 10 6.46 23.00 8.83
CA ARG A 10 5.50 22.19 9.60
C ARG A 10 6.13 21.33 10.72
N TYR A 11 7.45 21.34 10.87
CA TYR A 11 8.10 20.59 11.94
C TYR A 11 7.87 21.31 13.29
N PRO A 12 7.39 20.62 14.33
CA PRO A 12 7.12 21.25 15.63
C PRO A 12 8.33 22.02 16.16
N GLY A 13 8.13 23.29 16.53
CA GLY A 13 9.18 24.15 17.08
C GLY A 13 10.22 24.67 16.07
N CYS A 14 10.05 24.45 14.76
CA CYS A 14 10.98 24.98 13.76
C CYS A 14 10.61 26.42 13.35
N PRO A 15 11.51 27.42 13.55
CA PRO A 15 11.23 28.82 13.20
C PRO A 15 11.50 29.15 11.72
N GLU A 16 12.01 28.19 10.92
CA GLU A 16 12.42 28.46 9.54
C GLU A 16 11.24 28.63 8.58
N LEU A 17 11.37 29.63 7.69
CA LEU A 17 10.46 29.85 6.57
C LEU A 17 10.93 29.05 5.35
N THR A 18 9.99 28.44 4.64
CA THR A 18 10.26 27.57 3.48
C THR A 18 9.23 27.82 2.37
N LYS A 19 9.62 27.53 1.12
CA LYS A 19 8.68 27.45 -0.01
C LYS A 19 7.84 26.16 0.05
N ASN A 20 8.39 25.11 0.69
CA ASN A 20 7.86 23.75 0.73
C ASN A 20 7.14 23.45 2.06
N LYS A 21 6.72 22.19 2.27
CA LYS A 21 6.07 21.76 3.52
C LYS A 21 7.03 21.77 4.73
N TYR A 22 8.31 21.48 4.48
CA TYR A 22 9.39 21.46 5.46
C TYR A 22 10.59 22.25 4.93
N CYS A 23 11.41 22.80 5.82
CA CYS A 23 12.71 23.38 5.47
C CYS A 23 13.72 22.28 5.09
N ASP A 24 14.91 22.68 4.59
CA ASP A 24 15.93 21.73 4.14
C ASP A 24 16.45 20.81 5.26
N LYS A 25 16.40 21.26 6.51
CA LYS A 25 16.73 20.44 7.69
C LYS A 25 15.70 19.32 7.92
N HIS A 26 14.42 19.60 7.70
CA HIS A 26 13.33 18.69 8.04
C HIS A 26 12.72 17.93 6.84
N LYS A 27 13.10 18.28 5.60
CA LYS A 27 12.59 17.61 4.39
C LYS A 27 12.91 16.11 4.36
N ASN A 28 14.08 15.71 4.88
CA ASN A 28 14.54 14.32 4.83
C ASN A 28 13.93 13.44 5.93
N LEU A 29 13.61 14.02 7.10
CA LEU A 29 12.95 13.31 8.20
C LEU A 29 11.55 12.81 7.81
N HIS A 30 10.87 13.56 6.96
CA HIS A 30 9.54 13.23 6.46
C HIS A 30 9.57 12.78 4.99
N ARG A 31 10.75 12.39 4.47
CA ARG A 31 10.83 11.81 3.14
C ARG A 31 10.13 10.46 3.17
N ASN A 32 9.06 10.34 2.40
CA ASN A 32 8.38 9.07 2.21
C ASN A 32 9.37 8.12 1.52
N LYS A 33 9.99 7.22 2.28
CA LYS A 33 10.97 6.23 1.77
C LYS A 33 10.29 5.16 0.90
N ARG A 34 8.96 5.19 0.77
CA ARG A 34 8.20 4.26 -0.04
C ARG A 34 8.53 4.44 -1.51
N GLU A 35 9.01 3.38 -2.14
CA GLU A 35 9.26 3.34 -3.57
C GLU A 35 7.97 3.52 -4.40
N SER A 36 8.13 3.94 -5.66
CA SER A 36 7.01 4.11 -6.58
C SER A 36 6.24 2.81 -6.76
N ALA A 37 4.95 2.89 -7.08
CA ALA A 37 4.10 1.72 -7.25
C ALA A 37 4.66 0.73 -8.29
N GLY A 38 5.14 1.23 -9.43
CA GLY A 38 5.78 0.41 -10.47
C GLY A 38 7.05 -0.29 -9.98
N ARG A 39 7.92 0.41 -9.22
CA ARG A 39 9.10 -0.21 -8.58
C ARG A 39 8.76 -1.21 -7.49
N ARG A 40 7.51 -1.29 -7.04
CA ARG A 40 7.05 -2.31 -6.10
C ARG A 40 6.33 -3.48 -6.79
N GLY A 41 6.32 -3.52 -8.13
CA GLY A 41 5.68 -4.56 -8.92
C GLY A 41 4.24 -4.26 -9.36
N TYR A 42 3.66 -3.12 -8.94
CA TYR A 42 2.29 -2.72 -9.31
C TYR A 42 2.26 -2.00 -10.65
N ASP A 43 2.66 -2.70 -11.72
CA ASP A 43 2.76 -2.19 -13.09
C ASP A 43 1.56 -2.62 -13.98
N SER A 44 1.69 -2.45 -15.29
CA SER A 44 0.68 -2.88 -16.27
C SER A 44 0.48 -4.41 -16.30
N ARG A 45 1.56 -5.17 -16.09
CA ARG A 45 1.53 -6.64 -16.01
C ARG A 45 0.70 -7.06 -14.80
N TRP A 46 0.92 -6.44 -13.64
CA TRP A 46 0.12 -6.70 -12.45
C TRP A 46 -1.35 -6.40 -12.69
N ASN A 47 -1.66 -5.26 -13.31
CA ASN A 47 -3.05 -4.90 -13.63
C ASN A 47 -3.74 -5.93 -14.54
N LYS A 48 -3.03 -6.53 -15.49
CA LYS A 48 -3.55 -7.61 -16.34
C LYS A 48 -3.81 -8.87 -15.53
N MET A 49 -2.82 -9.34 -14.77
CA MET A 49 -2.94 -10.56 -13.97
C MET A 49 -4.02 -10.44 -12.90
N ARG A 50 -4.09 -9.29 -12.22
CA ARG A 50 -5.14 -8.97 -11.25
C ARG A 50 -6.54 -9.14 -11.84
N LYS A 51 -6.78 -8.66 -13.07
CA LYS A 51 -8.09 -8.78 -13.73
C LYS A 51 -8.44 -10.24 -14.03
N ILE A 52 -7.47 -11.03 -14.51
CA ILE A 52 -7.64 -12.45 -14.79
C ILE A 52 -7.96 -13.20 -13.50
N PHE A 53 -7.17 -12.97 -12.45
CA PHE A 53 -7.35 -13.62 -11.15
C PHE A 53 -8.73 -13.30 -10.54
N LEU A 54 -9.18 -12.04 -10.56
CA LEU A 54 -10.52 -11.67 -10.06
C LEU A 54 -11.66 -12.22 -10.91
N LYS A 55 -11.45 -12.45 -12.21
CA LYS A 55 -12.44 -13.10 -13.07
C LYS A 55 -12.61 -14.56 -12.68
N ASN A 56 -11.51 -15.26 -12.39
CA ASN A 56 -11.51 -16.66 -11.97
C ASN A 56 -11.92 -16.83 -10.49
N ASN A 57 -11.68 -15.82 -9.66
CA ASN A 57 -11.97 -15.80 -8.23
C ASN A 57 -12.92 -14.63 -7.89
N PRO A 58 -14.20 -14.68 -8.32
CA PRO A 58 -15.11 -13.54 -8.20
C PRO A 58 -15.64 -13.29 -6.79
N ILE A 59 -15.41 -14.22 -5.85
CA ILE A 59 -15.96 -14.17 -4.48
C ILE A 59 -14.83 -13.90 -3.49
N CYS A 60 -15.12 -13.06 -2.49
CA CYS A 60 -14.24 -12.82 -1.35
C CYS A 60 -14.06 -14.10 -0.53
N VAL A 61 -12.83 -14.62 -0.42
CA VAL A 61 -12.54 -15.86 0.30
C VAL A 61 -12.91 -15.76 1.78
N GLU A 62 -12.69 -14.59 2.39
CA GLU A 62 -12.96 -14.38 3.81
C GLU A 62 -14.46 -14.27 4.11
N CYS A 63 -15.23 -13.59 3.24
CA CYS A 63 -16.68 -13.61 3.36
C CYS A 63 -17.23 -15.03 3.17
N LYS A 64 -16.68 -15.80 2.21
CA LYS A 64 -17.12 -17.18 1.93
C LYS A 64 -16.92 -18.09 3.14
N LYS A 65 -15.79 -17.99 3.84
CA LYS A 65 -15.53 -18.72 5.11
C LYS A 65 -16.58 -18.41 6.18
N GLN A 66 -17.12 -17.20 6.18
CA GLN A 66 -18.17 -16.75 7.09
C GLN A 66 -19.59 -17.03 6.57
N GLY A 67 -19.74 -17.85 5.53
CA GLY A 67 -21.04 -18.19 4.92
C GLY A 67 -21.66 -17.06 4.08
N ARG A 68 -20.92 -15.98 3.80
CA ARG A 68 -21.40 -14.81 3.03
C ARG A 68 -20.84 -14.81 1.62
N ILE A 69 -21.69 -14.55 0.63
CA ILE A 69 -21.26 -14.36 -0.76
C ILE A 69 -21.08 -12.86 -1.00
N THR A 70 -19.85 -12.42 -1.20
CA THR A 70 -19.52 -11.01 -1.50
C THR A 70 -18.56 -10.97 -2.68
N LYS A 71 -18.79 -10.07 -3.63
CA LYS A 71 -17.91 -9.87 -4.77
C LYS A 71 -16.51 -9.45 -4.32
N ALA A 72 -15.49 -10.14 -4.82
CA ALA A 72 -14.10 -9.71 -4.65
C ALA A 72 -13.79 -8.54 -5.59
N THR A 73 -13.07 -7.55 -5.06
CA THR A 73 -12.66 -6.35 -5.80
C THR A 73 -11.17 -6.09 -5.72
N VAL A 74 -10.47 -6.79 -4.83
CA VAL A 74 -9.04 -6.63 -4.57
C VAL A 74 -8.36 -8.01 -4.59
N VAL A 75 -7.17 -8.06 -5.17
CA VAL A 75 -6.24 -9.18 -5.01
C VAL A 75 -5.26 -8.77 -3.94
N ASP A 76 -5.21 -9.55 -2.88
CA ASP A 76 -4.34 -9.33 -1.74
C ASP A 76 -3.28 -10.42 -1.68
N HIS A 77 -2.11 -10.10 -1.12
CA HIS A 77 -1.08 -11.08 -0.84
C HIS A 77 -1.29 -11.67 0.56
N ILE A 78 -1.49 -12.99 0.66
CA ILE A 78 -1.69 -13.70 1.94
C ILE A 78 -0.53 -13.38 2.88
N ILE A 79 0.69 -13.56 2.41
CA ILE A 79 1.92 -13.12 3.05
C ILE A 79 2.38 -11.81 2.39
N PRO A 80 2.50 -10.71 3.15
CA PRO A 80 2.97 -9.43 2.62
C PRO A 80 4.36 -9.56 1.99
N HIS A 81 4.45 -9.26 0.70
CA HIS A 81 5.68 -9.45 -0.06
C HIS A 81 6.86 -8.58 0.43
N ARG A 82 6.60 -7.41 1.04
CA ARG A 82 7.62 -6.49 1.62
C ARG A 82 8.83 -6.17 0.71
N GLY A 83 8.64 -6.23 -0.61
CA GLY A 83 9.69 -6.03 -1.61
C GLY A 83 10.27 -7.31 -2.20
N ASP A 84 9.91 -8.49 -1.69
CA ASP A 84 10.20 -9.77 -2.33
C ASP A 84 9.35 -9.94 -3.60
N TYR A 85 10.02 -9.93 -4.75
CA TYR A 85 9.37 -10.07 -6.05
C TYR A 85 8.92 -11.50 -6.34
N LYS A 86 9.59 -12.53 -5.81
CA LYS A 86 9.17 -13.91 -6.00
C LYS A 86 7.84 -14.12 -5.29
N LEU A 87 7.75 -13.67 -4.04
CA LEU A 87 6.54 -13.74 -3.23
C LEU A 87 5.41 -12.84 -3.77
N PHE A 88 5.76 -11.73 -4.44
CA PHE A 88 4.79 -10.87 -5.12
C PHE A 88 4.10 -11.57 -6.30
N TRP A 89 4.87 -12.31 -7.11
CA TRP A 89 4.39 -12.99 -8.32
C TRP A 89 3.93 -14.43 -8.10
N ASP A 90 4.02 -14.94 -6.87
CA ASP A 90 3.48 -16.23 -6.49
C ASP A 90 1.94 -16.17 -6.42
N GLU A 91 1.27 -16.79 -7.41
CA GLU A 91 -0.19 -16.83 -7.45
C GLU A 91 -0.81 -17.62 -6.29
N SER A 92 -0.06 -18.56 -5.68
CA SER A 92 -0.52 -19.28 -4.49
C SER A 92 -0.56 -18.37 -3.26
N ASN A 93 0.21 -17.28 -3.29
CA ASN A 93 0.19 -16.23 -2.29
C ASN A 93 -0.90 -15.18 -2.55
N TRP A 94 -1.72 -15.31 -3.60
CA TRP A 94 -2.81 -14.37 -3.90
C TRP A 94 -4.15 -14.85 -3.32
N GLN A 95 -4.94 -13.91 -2.82
CA GLN A 95 -6.30 -14.16 -2.37
C GLN A 95 -7.28 -13.08 -2.86
N SER A 96 -8.50 -13.49 -3.19
CA SER A 96 -9.56 -12.60 -3.63
C SER A 96 -10.32 -12.05 -2.42
N LEU A 97 -10.28 -10.72 -2.22
CA LEU A 97 -10.96 -10.07 -1.09
C LEU A 97 -11.92 -8.97 -1.57
N CYS A 98 -12.96 -8.73 -0.78
CA CYS A 98 -13.72 -7.49 -0.86
C CYS A 98 -12.94 -6.36 -0.15
N LYS A 99 -13.28 -5.11 -0.46
CA LYS A 99 -12.58 -3.95 0.10
C LYS A 99 -12.56 -3.93 1.64
N SER A 100 -13.68 -4.27 2.27
CA SER A 100 -13.80 -4.33 3.73
C SER A 100 -12.87 -5.37 4.37
N CYS A 101 -12.83 -6.60 3.85
CA CYS A 101 -11.94 -7.65 4.35
C CYS A 101 -10.46 -7.31 4.13
N HIS A 102 -10.11 -6.77 2.96
CA HIS A 102 -8.76 -6.32 2.66
C HIS A 102 -8.29 -5.25 3.66
N ASP A 103 -9.11 -4.22 3.89
CA ASP A 103 -8.73 -3.12 4.78
C ASP A 103 -8.60 -3.57 6.24
N LYS A 104 -9.44 -4.52 6.66
CA LYS A 104 -9.31 -5.18 7.96
C LYS A 104 -7.94 -5.89 8.07
N LYS A 105 -7.61 -6.76 7.13
CA LYS A 105 -6.32 -7.48 7.10
C LYS A 105 -5.13 -6.53 7.13
N THR A 106 -5.13 -5.49 6.30
CA THR A 106 -4.04 -4.51 6.28
C THR A 106 -3.83 -3.83 7.64
N MET A 107 -4.91 -3.59 8.39
CA MET A 107 -4.84 -2.94 9.70
C MET A 107 -4.49 -3.90 10.85
N THR A 108 -4.88 -5.18 10.76
CA THR A 108 -4.70 -6.15 11.85
C THR A 108 -3.48 -7.03 11.67
N GLU A 109 -3.24 -7.55 10.47
CA GLU A 109 -2.23 -8.59 10.20
C GLU A 109 -0.96 -7.99 9.58
N ASP A 110 -1.11 -7.11 8.59
CA ASP A 110 0.04 -6.62 7.82
C ASP A 110 0.80 -5.47 8.50
N ARG A 111 0.28 -5.00 9.66
CA ARG A 111 0.75 -3.79 10.34
C ARG A 111 2.17 -3.92 10.90
N TYR A 112 2.55 -5.10 11.39
CA TYR A 112 3.84 -5.31 12.04
C TYR A 112 4.65 -6.39 11.34
N GLN A 113 5.96 -6.19 11.29
CA GLN A 113 6.91 -7.17 10.81
C GLN A 113 7.35 -8.06 11.97
N GLU A 114 6.83 -9.28 12.01
CA GLU A 114 7.35 -10.32 12.89
C GLU A 114 8.72 -10.79 12.36
N PHE A 115 9.75 -10.61 13.18
CA PHE A 115 11.07 -11.19 12.94
C PHE A 115 11.14 -12.50 13.74
N LYS A 116 11.35 -13.63 13.06
CA LYS A 116 11.64 -14.91 13.70
C LYS A 116 13.16 -15.09 13.68
N TYR A 117 13.74 -15.28 14.86
CA TYR A 117 15.18 -15.48 15.08
C TYR A 117 15.51 -16.97 15.08
#